data_AF-A0A5C7UZD6-F1
#
_entry.id   AF-A0A5C7UZD6-F1
#
_cell.length_a   1.000
_cell.length_b   1.000
_cell.length_c   1.000
_cell.angle_alpha   90.00
_cell.angle_beta   90.00
_cell.angle_gamma   90.00
#
_symmetry.space_group_name_H-M   'P 1'
#
loop_
_entity.id
_entity.type
_entity.pdbx_description
1 polymer ?
#
loop_
_entity_poly.entity_id
_entity_poly.type
_entity_poly.pdbx_seq_one_letter_code
_entity_poly.pdbx_strand_id
1 'polypeptide(L)'
;MQLTLDITTARAVTSAWAQAPQILLEELETGMGSAVAYLLRETQENTPTAFGTLRRSFIGQVDVLQTLSAVFGTVSSPLPYAVPVELGTRPHYPPLEPLISWVEVKLGLTGEDAEAAALSI
;
A
#
# COMPACT_ATOMS: atom_id res chain seq x y z
N MET A 1 -26.99 -12.47 33.47
CA MET A 1 -25.52 -12.56 33.40
C MET A 1 -24.97 -11.22 33.84
N GLN A 2 -24.08 -11.19 34.84
CA GLN A 2 -23.58 -9.96 35.44
C GLN A 2 -22.06 -9.93 35.27
N LEU A 3 -21.54 -8.89 34.61
CA LEU A 3 -20.15 -8.82 34.17
C LEU A 3 -19.40 -7.80 35.03
N THR A 4 -18.54 -8.30 35.92
CA THR A 4 -17.79 -7.47 36.88
C THR A 4 -16.42 -7.13 36.28
N LEU A 5 -16.22 -5.87 35.88
CA LEU A 5 -14.94 -5.38 35.37
C LEU A 5 -14.11 -4.81 36.53
N ASP A 6 -13.00 -5.45 36.87
CA ASP A 6 -12.02 -4.88 37.80
C ASP A 6 -11.17 -3.81 37.09
N ILE A 7 -11.39 -2.56 37.49
CA ILE A 7 -10.69 -1.38 36.97
C ILE A 7 -9.62 -0.85 37.94
N THR A 8 -9.34 -1.57 39.04
CA THR A 8 -8.35 -1.17 40.05
C THR A 8 -6.95 -1.19 39.46
N THR A 9 -6.61 -2.29 38.78
CA THR A 9 -5.35 -2.45 38.04
C THR A 9 -5.19 -1.41 36.93
N ALA A 10 -6.25 -1.15 36.16
CA ALA A 10 -6.25 -0.15 35.09
C ALA A 10 -5.96 1.27 35.63
N ARG A 11 -6.54 1.63 36.79
CA ARG A 11 -6.25 2.91 37.45
C ARG A 11 -4.82 3.01 37.95
N ALA A 12 -4.29 1.95 38.56
CA ALA A 12 -2.89 1.91 39.03
C ALA A 12 -1.90 2.06 37.87
N VAL A 13 -2.17 1.41 36.74
CA VAL A 13 -1.37 1.55 35.51
C VAL A 13 -1.46 2.96 34.94
N THR A 14 -2.65 3.55 34.86
CA THR A 14 -2.84 4.93 34.36
C THR A 14 -2.13 5.97 35.24
N SER A 15 -2.19 5.81 36.57
CA SER A 15 -1.52 6.73 37.49
C SER A 15 -0.01 6.55 37.56
N ALA A 16 0.52 5.35 37.26
CA ALA A 16 1.95 5.12 37.06
C ALA A 16 2.45 5.77 35.76
N TRP A 17 1.70 5.63 34.65
CA TRP A 17 2.02 6.29 33.38
C TRP A 17 2.01 7.82 33.48
N ALA A 18 1.12 8.40 34.29
CA ALA A 18 1.11 9.83 34.54
C ALA A 18 2.35 10.34 35.31
N GLN A 19 3.07 9.47 36.03
CA GLN A 19 4.29 9.82 36.77
C GLN A 19 5.56 9.67 35.92
N ALA A 20 5.55 8.78 34.92
CA ALA A 20 6.68 8.52 34.03
C ALA A 20 6.24 8.37 32.56
N PRO A 21 5.68 9.43 31.94
CA PRO A 21 5.18 9.36 30.56
C PRO A 21 6.30 9.05 29.53
N GLN A 22 7.54 9.37 29.86
CA GLN A 22 8.70 9.07 29.01
C GLN A 22 8.90 7.56 28.80
N ILE A 23 8.77 6.76 29.87
CA ILE A 23 8.92 5.30 29.81
C ILE A 23 7.81 4.69 28.94
N LEU A 24 6.58 5.22 29.04
CA LEU A 24 5.49 4.79 28.16
C LEU A 24 5.80 5.09 26.68
N LEU A 25 6.39 6.25 26.38
CA LEU A 25 6.76 6.61 25.00
C LEU A 25 7.90 5.73 24.46
N GLU A 26 8.91 5.41 25.27
CA GLU A 26 10.03 4.52 24.91
C GLU A 26 9.53 3.10 24.56
N GLU A 27 8.60 2.56 25.36
CA GLU A 27 7.97 1.25 25.11
C GLU A 27 7.04 1.29 23.88
N LEU A 28 6.28 2.38 23.69
CA LEU A 28 5.44 2.57 22.50
C LEU A 28 6.28 2.73 21.23
N GLU A 29 7.43 3.41 21.28
CA GLU A 29 8.37 3.55 20.18
C GLU A 29 8.98 2.19 19.80
N THR A 30 9.40 1.42 20.80
CA THR A 30 9.95 0.05 20.61
C THR A 30 8.90 -0.91 20.03
N GLY A 31 7.67 -0.86 20.56
CA GLY A 31 6.54 -1.63 20.05
C GLY A 31 6.15 -1.23 18.62
N MET A 32 6.09 0.08 18.33
CA MET A 32 5.78 0.58 16.98
C MET A 32 6.88 0.23 15.99
N GLY A 33 8.15 0.32 16.37
CA GLY A 33 9.28 -0.10 15.54
C GLY A 33 9.20 -1.58 15.15
N SER A 34 8.80 -2.43 16.09
CA SER A 34 8.55 -3.86 15.83
C SER A 34 7.38 -4.08 14.86
N ALA A 35 6.27 -3.35 15.05
CA ALA A 35 5.10 -3.43 14.18
C ALA A 35 5.37 -2.91 12.76
N VAL A 36 6.10 -1.79 12.63
CA VAL A 36 6.52 -1.20 11.36
C VAL A 36 7.52 -2.10 10.64
N ALA A 37 8.48 -2.71 11.34
CA ALA A 37 9.41 -3.66 10.75
C ALA A 37 8.68 -4.92 10.21
N TYR A 38 7.71 -5.44 10.96
CA TYR A 38 6.87 -6.55 10.51
C TYR A 38 6.03 -6.15 9.28
N LEU A 39 5.31 -5.02 9.35
CA LEU A 39 4.46 -4.54 8.26
C LEU A 39 5.27 -4.20 7.00
N LEU A 40 6.48 -3.66 7.16
CA LEU A 40 7.40 -3.41 6.07
C LEU A 40 7.79 -4.72 5.37
N ARG A 41 8.20 -5.74 6.13
CA ARG A 41 8.50 -7.08 5.58
C ARG A 41 7.31 -7.65 4.83
N GLU A 42 6.14 -7.68 5.45
CA GLU A 42 4.91 -8.18 4.82
C GLU A 42 4.56 -7.40 3.55
N THR A 43 4.70 -6.07 3.56
CA THR A 43 4.43 -5.23 2.40
C THR A 43 5.41 -5.54 1.27
N GLN A 44 6.71 -5.65 1.57
CA GLN A 44 7.73 -6.00 0.58
C GLN A 44 7.53 -7.41 0.01
N GLU A 45 7.21 -8.41 0.84
CA GLU A 45 6.96 -9.77 0.40
C GLU A 45 5.73 -9.86 -0.52
N ASN A 46 4.61 -9.27 -0.11
CA ASN A 46 3.35 -9.27 -0.86
C ASN A 46 3.33 -8.30 -2.07
N THR A 47 4.36 -7.47 -2.25
CA THR A 47 4.45 -6.52 -3.37
C THR A 47 4.68 -7.23 -4.72
N PRO A 48 3.85 -6.96 -5.76
CA PRO A 48 4.09 -7.41 -7.13
C PRO A 48 5.47 -7.00 -7.64
N THR A 49 6.15 -7.90 -8.34
CA THR A 49 7.55 -7.73 -8.74
C THR A 49 7.76 -8.12 -10.20
N ALA A 50 8.36 -7.24 -10.99
CA ALA A 50 8.89 -7.57 -12.32
C ALA A 50 10.42 -7.38 -12.37
N PHE A 51 10.92 -6.26 -11.84
CA PHE A 51 12.34 -5.90 -11.70
C PHE A 51 12.72 -5.71 -10.20
N GLY A 52 11.73 -5.62 -9.31
CA GLY A 52 11.85 -5.53 -7.86
C GLY A 52 12.13 -4.12 -7.35
N THR A 53 12.01 -3.11 -8.22
CA THR A 53 12.22 -1.71 -7.89
C THR A 53 11.15 -1.20 -6.93
N LEU A 54 9.90 -1.62 -7.11
CA LEU A 54 8.80 -1.29 -6.19
C LEU A 54 9.00 -2.00 -4.85
N ARG A 55 9.22 -3.31 -4.86
CA ARG A 55 9.46 -4.10 -3.64
C ARG A 55 10.55 -3.47 -2.77
N ARG A 56 11.70 -3.12 -3.36
CA ARG A 56 12.84 -2.52 -2.64
C ARG A 56 12.63 -1.05 -2.26
N SER A 57 11.59 -0.39 -2.75
CA SER A 57 11.34 1.03 -2.46
C SER A 57 10.61 1.28 -1.15
N PHE A 58 9.91 0.27 -0.60
CA PHE A 58 9.18 0.47 0.64
C PHE A 58 10.13 0.74 1.80
N ILE A 59 9.79 1.76 2.59
CA ILE A 59 10.47 2.20 3.80
C ILE A 59 9.50 2.21 4.98
N GLY A 60 10.04 1.99 6.18
CA GLY A 60 9.31 2.12 7.44
C GLY A 60 9.87 3.29 8.24
N GLN A 61 8.99 4.08 8.85
CA GLN A 61 9.33 5.20 9.73
C GLN A 61 8.50 5.13 11.01
N VAL A 62 9.08 5.54 12.13
CA VAL A 62 8.39 5.74 13.40
C VAL A 62 8.59 7.19 13.83
N ASP A 63 7.50 7.87 14.15
CA ASP A 63 7.47 9.27 14.55
C ASP A 63 6.87 9.42 15.95
N VAL A 64 7.65 9.96 16.89
CA VAL A 64 7.21 10.19 18.27
C VAL A 64 6.75 11.64 18.44
N LEU A 65 5.44 11.84 18.51
CA LEU A 65 4.82 13.16 18.76
C LEU A 65 4.69 13.40 20.26
N GLN A 66 5.79 13.87 20.86
CA GLN A 66 5.91 14.23 22.28
C GLN A 66 4.77 15.14 22.78
N THR A 67 4.31 16.09 21.96
CA THR A 67 3.21 17.01 22.30
C THR A 67 1.83 16.35 22.42
N LEU A 68 1.66 15.15 21.86
CA LEU A 68 0.42 14.37 21.87
C LEU A 68 0.55 13.08 22.71
N SER A 69 1.71 12.84 23.32
CA SER A 69 2.08 11.56 23.95
C SER A 69 1.76 10.35 23.06
N ALA A 70 2.05 10.47 21.76
CA ALA A 70 1.65 9.50 20.74
C ALA A 70 2.83 9.09 19.85
N VAL A 71 2.79 7.85 19.38
CA VAL A 71 3.77 7.27 18.44
C VAL A 71 3.03 6.82 17.19
N PHE A 72 3.53 7.20 16.03
CA PHE A 72 2.96 6.84 14.73
C PHE A 72 3.95 5.98 13.95
N GLY A 73 3.46 4.90 13.35
CA GLY A 73 4.22 4.06 12.44
C GLY A 73 3.72 4.21 11.02
N THR A 74 4.61 4.49 10.08
CA THR A 74 4.30 4.66 8.66
C THR A 74 5.11 3.67 7.83
N VAL A 75 4.44 2.93 6.94
CA VAL A 75 5.09 2.17 5.86
C VAL A 75 4.64 2.79 4.55
N SER A 76 5.59 3.22 3.72
CA SER A 76 5.32 3.94 2.47
C SER A 76 6.37 3.62 1.41
N SER A 77 6.10 3.99 0.16
CA SER A 77 7.11 4.03 -0.91
C SER A 77 7.33 5.50 -1.30
N PRO A 78 8.59 5.96 -1.45
CA PRO A 78 8.90 7.29 -1.96
C PRO A 78 8.79 7.38 -3.50
N LEU A 79 8.45 6.30 -4.20
CA LEU A 79 8.24 6.32 -5.64
C LEU A 79 6.87 6.94 -5.96
N PRO A 80 6.78 8.06 -6.70
CA PRO A 80 5.52 8.77 -6.97
C PRO A 80 4.58 8.01 -7.92
N TYR A 81 5.10 6.97 -8.56
CA TYR A 81 4.41 6.00 -9.39
C TYR A 81 5.19 4.69 -9.28
N ALA A 82 4.48 3.56 -9.32
CA ALA A 82 4.91 2.39 -8.59
C ALA A 82 5.53 1.23 -9.41
N VAL A 83 6.01 1.27 -10.65
CA VAL A 83 6.29 2.35 -11.59
C VAL A 83 5.05 2.53 -12.50
N PRO A 84 4.78 1.62 -13.46
CA PRO A 84 3.41 1.30 -13.88
C PRO A 84 3.16 -0.23 -13.96
N VAL A 85 2.96 -0.98 -12.88
CA VAL A 85 3.34 -0.75 -11.47
C VAL A 85 4.58 -1.62 -11.19
N GLU A 86 5.57 -1.51 -12.09
CA GLU A 86 6.97 -1.91 -11.92
C GLU A 86 7.82 -1.48 -13.15
N LEU A 87 7.30 -1.57 -14.39
CA LEU A 87 7.78 -0.81 -15.59
C LEU A 87 6.74 -0.60 -16.73
N GLY A 88 5.60 -1.29 -16.74
CA GLY A 88 4.55 -1.15 -17.77
C GLY A 88 4.88 -1.90 -19.06
N THR A 89 3.88 -2.08 -19.93
CA THR A 89 4.14 -2.60 -21.28
C THR A 89 4.73 -1.50 -22.16
N ARG A 90 5.70 -1.86 -23.00
CA ARG A 90 6.24 -0.95 -24.03
C ARG A 90 5.12 -0.52 -25.00
N PRO A 91 5.24 0.63 -25.69
CA PRO A 91 4.36 0.95 -26.81
C PRO A 91 4.30 -0.21 -27.81
N HIS A 92 3.10 -0.72 -28.04
CA HIS A 92 2.81 -1.79 -28.98
C HIS A 92 1.42 -1.52 -29.55
N TYR A 93 1.16 -1.94 -30.79
CA TYR A 93 -0.20 -1.97 -31.32
C TYR A 93 -0.95 -3.14 -30.68
N PRO A 94 -2.26 -3.00 -30.39
CA PRO A 94 -3.12 -4.15 -30.13
C PRO A 94 -3.13 -5.08 -31.36
N PRO A 95 -3.40 -6.39 -31.18
CA PRO A 95 -3.58 -7.29 -32.33
C PRO A 95 -4.76 -6.80 -33.16
N LEU A 96 -4.57 -6.72 -34.49
CA LEU A 96 -5.49 -6.00 -35.36
C LEU A 96 -6.69 -6.86 -35.79
N GLU A 97 -6.49 -8.15 -36.03
CA GLU A 97 -7.52 -9.08 -36.48
C GLU A 97 -8.73 -9.16 -35.53
N PRO A 98 -8.57 -9.21 -34.19
CA PRO A 98 -9.69 -9.13 -33.26
C PRO A 98 -10.46 -7.80 -33.33
N LEU A 99 -9.77 -6.69 -33.61
CA LEU A 99 -10.39 -5.37 -33.76
C LEU A 99 -11.15 -5.27 -35.09
N ILE A 100 -10.59 -5.82 -36.17
CA ILE A 100 -11.26 -5.96 -37.47
C ILE A 100 -12.56 -6.75 -37.28
N SER A 101 -12.51 -7.98 -36.76
CA SER A 101 -13.72 -8.80 -36.56
C SER A 101 -14.74 -8.15 -35.62
N TRP A 102 -14.30 -7.38 -34.63
CA TRP A 102 -15.23 -6.59 -33.79
C TRP A 102 -15.89 -5.46 -34.59
N VAL A 103 -15.12 -4.73 -35.41
CA VAL A 103 -15.60 -3.66 -36.29
C VAL A 103 -16.59 -4.22 -37.32
N GLU A 104 -16.29 -5.35 -37.95
CA GLU A 104 -17.19 -6.00 -38.90
C GLU A 104 -18.53 -6.36 -38.25
N VAL A 105 -18.50 -6.93 -37.05
CA VAL A 105 -19.72 -7.34 -36.31
C VAL A 105 -20.49 -6.16 -35.71
N LYS A 106 -19.82 -5.07 -35.30
CA LYS A 106 -20.46 -3.95 -34.59
C LYS A 106 -20.81 -2.76 -35.48
N LEU A 107 -20.02 -2.50 -36.50
CA LEU A 107 -20.18 -1.36 -37.41
C LEU A 107 -20.63 -1.81 -38.81
N GLY A 108 -20.58 -3.11 -39.14
CA GLY A 108 -21.04 -3.65 -40.42
C GLY A 108 -20.11 -3.34 -41.60
N LEU A 109 -18.89 -2.87 -41.31
CA LEU A 109 -17.82 -2.64 -42.31
C LEU A 109 -17.18 -3.98 -42.71
N THR A 110 -16.42 -4.02 -43.80
CA THR A 110 -15.63 -5.19 -44.22
C THR A 110 -14.37 -4.77 -44.97
N GLY A 111 -13.37 -5.64 -45.05
CA GLY A 111 -12.15 -5.41 -45.83
C GLY A 111 -11.37 -4.16 -45.39
N GLU A 112 -10.81 -3.40 -46.34
CA GLU A 112 -9.96 -2.23 -46.08
C GLU A 112 -10.63 -1.17 -45.17
N ASP A 113 -11.95 -0.98 -45.27
CA ASP A 113 -12.69 -0.06 -44.39
C ASP A 113 -12.74 -0.55 -42.93
N ALA A 114 -12.81 -1.87 -42.72
CA ALA A 114 -12.75 -2.45 -41.37
C ALA A 114 -11.32 -2.43 -40.80
N GLU A 115 -10.30 -2.64 -41.64
CA GLU A 115 -8.88 -2.53 -41.26
C GLU A 115 -8.50 -1.10 -40.87
N ALA A 116 -8.90 -0.11 -41.68
CA ALA A 116 -8.64 1.31 -41.42
C ALA A 116 -9.35 1.79 -40.14
N ALA A 117 -10.60 1.35 -39.91
CA ALA A 117 -11.31 1.64 -38.67
C ALA A 117 -10.64 0.97 -37.46
N ALA A 118 -10.24 -0.30 -37.57
CA ALA A 118 -9.55 -1.03 -36.49
C ALA A 118 -8.19 -0.41 -36.09
N LEU A 119 -7.46 0.18 -37.04
CA LEU A 119 -6.21 0.92 -36.80
C LEU A 119 -6.41 2.28 -36.11
N SER A 120 -7.66 2.77 -36.01
CA SER A 120 -8.01 4.09 -35.45
C SER A 120 -8.57 4.04 -34.02
N ILE A 121 -8.56 2.86 -33.39
CA ILE A 121 -9.06 2.56 -32.04
C ILE A 121 -7.90 2.48 -31.04
#